data_AF-A0A518IVB8-F1
#
_entry.id   AF-A0A518IVB8-F1
#
_cell.length_a   1.000
_cell.length_b   1.000
_cell.length_c   1.000
_cell.angle_alpha   90.00
_cell.angle_beta   90.00
_cell.angle_gamma   90.00
#
_symmetry.space_group_name_H-M   'P 1'
#
loop_
_entity.id
_entity.type
_entity.pdbx_description
1 polymer ?
#
loop_
_entity_poly.entity_id
_entity_poly.type
_entity_poly.pdbx_seq_one_letter_code
_entity_poly.pdbx_strand_id
1 'polypeptide(L)'
;MATLSLRMRDDLKAKAQQLASEQGVSLNSYINATLAATVAQAETLAMMGDKFDGVDRDRLRARVMKFMSATQSGPEPTPVEIERAIAGKSDVGGR
;
A
#
# COMPACT_ATOMS: atom_id res chain seq x y z
N MET A 1 4.01 -24.76 6.54
CA MET A 1 4.74 -24.25 5.36
C MET A 1 4.45 -25.16 4.19
N ALA A 2 4.05 -24.62 3.04
CA ALA A 2 3.86 -25.40 1.83
C ALA A 2 5.19 -25.51 1.09
N THR A 3 5.55 -26.71 0.63
CA THR A 3 6.75 -26.94 -0.19
C THR A 3 6.35 -26.90 -1.65
N LEU A 4 6.88 -25.93 -2.40
CA LEU A 4 6.66 -25.81 -3.84
C LEU A 4 7.89 -26.34 -4.58
N SER A 5 7.70 -27.33 -5.46
CA SER A 5 8.76 -27.81 -6.35
C SER A 5 8.66 -27.09 -7.69
N LEU A 6 9.66 -26.28 -8.01
CA LEU A 6 9.74 -25.50 -9.25
C LEU A 6 10.87 -26.03 -10.12
N ARG A 7 10.56 -26.33 -11.39
CA ARG A 7 11.61 -26.42 -12.42
C ARG A 7 11.89 -25.03 -12.94
N MET A 8 13.14 -24.62 -12.78
CA MET A 8 13.62 -23.34 -13.25
C MET A 8 14.73 -23.58 -14.25
N ARG A 9 14.76 -22.76 -15.29
CA ARG A 9 15.82 -22.79 -16.30
C ARG A 9 17.15 -22.43 -15.62
N ASP A 10 18.25 -23.07 -16.05
CA ASP A 10 19.52 -23.01 -15.31
C ASP A 10 20.10 -21.61 -15.20
N ASP A 11 19.93 -20.78 -16.24
CA ASP A 11 20.31 -19.37 -16.26
C ASP A 11 19.56 -18.55 -15.20
N LEU A 12 18.26 -18.79 -15.05
CA LEU A 12 17.42 -18.13 -14.06
C LEU A 12 17.78 -18.60 -12.64
N LYS A 13 18.10 -19.89 -12.48
CA LYS A 13 18.61 -20.44 -11.23
C LYS A 13 19.91 -19.79 -10.79
N ALA A 14 20.88 -19.66 -11.71
CA ALA A 14 22.14 -19.01 -11.40
C ALA A 14 21.94 -17.55 -10.96
N LYS A 15 21.12 -16.79 -11.68
CA LYS A 15 20.81 -15.40 -11.34
C LYS A 15 20.09 -15.26 -10.00
N ALA A 16 19.05 -16.07 -9.76
CA ALA A 16 18.32 -16.04 -8.51
C ALA A 16 19.21 -16.46 -7.32
N GLN A 17 20.11 -17.42 -7.52
CA GLN A 17 21.07 -17.83 -6.51
C GLN A 17 22.07 -16.73 -6.18
N GLN A 18 22.54 -16.00 -7.20
CA GLN A 18 23.41 -14.83 -7.00
C GLN A 18 22.69 -13.75 -6.19
N LEU A 19 21.47 -13.36 -6.59
CA LEU A 19 20.67 -12.34 -5.89
C LEU A 19 20.36 -12.76 -4.43
N ALA A 20 20.05 -14.04 -4.21
CA ALA A 20 19.87 -14.58 -2.86
C ALA A 20 21.15 -14.45 -2.01
N SER A 21 22.31 -14.73 -2.62
CA SER A 21 23.61 -14.64 -1.96
C SER A 21 23.99 -13.19 -1.61
N GLU A 22 23.70 -12.24 -2.50
CA GLU A 22 23.89 -10.80 -2.25
C GLU A 22 23.03 -10.30 -1.08
N GLN A 23 21.85 -10.91 -0.87
CA GLN A 23 20.96 -10.63 0.25
C GLN A 23 21.24 -11.46 1.51
N GLY A 24 22.23 -12.37 1.46
CA GLY A 24 22.60 -13.23 2.58
C GLY A 24 21.54 -14.28 2.95
N VAL A 25 20.66 -14.66 2.01
CA VAL A 25 19.56 -15.61 2.25
C VAL A 25 19.66 -16.83 1.34
N SER A 26 18.97 -17.91 1.72
CA SER A 26 18.86 -19.09 0.85
C SER A 26 18.02 -18.79 -0.39
N LEU A 27 18.26 -19.53 -1.49
CA LEU A 27 17.46 -19.39 -2.71
C LEU A 27 15.97 -19.62 -2.46
N ASN A 28 15.60 -20.59 -1.62
CA ASN A 28 14.21 -20.84 -1.26
C ASN A 28 13.60 -19.66 -0.49
N SER A 29 14.34 -19.08 0.45
CA SER A 29 13.91 -17.89 1.20
C SER A 29 13.72 -16.70 0.26
N TYR A 30 14.66 -16.49 -0.66
CA TYR A 30 14.60 -15.44 -1.67
C TYR A 30 13.38 -15.58 -2.58
N ILE A 31 13.11 -16.79 -3.09
CA ILE A 31 11.96 -17.08 -3.95
C ILE A 31 10.65 -16.82 -3.19
N ASN A 32 10.54 -17.30 -1.95
CA ASN A 32 9.33 -17.12 -1.14
C ASN A 32 9.07 -15.64 -0.84
N ALA A 33 10.11 -14.88 -0.47
CA ALA A 33 9.99 -13.45 -0.21
C ALA A 33 9.60 -12.67 -1.47
N THR A 34 10.20 -13.00 -2.62
CA THR A 34 9.89 -12.37 -3.90
C THR A 34 8.45 -12.67 -4.34
N LEU A 35 7.98 -13.91 -4.15
CA LEU A 35 6.60 -14.28 -4.45
C LEU A 35 5.62 -13.52 -3.54
N ALA A 36 5.89 -13.48 -2.24
CA ALA A 36 5.05 -12.72 -1.30
C ALA A 36 4.99 -11.23 -1.66
N ALA A 37 6.12 -10.62 -2.00
CA ALA A 37 6.18 -9.23 -2.45
C ALA A 37 5.38 -9.01 -3.74
N THR A 38 5.47 -9.95 -4.70
CA THR A 38 4.74 -9.87 -5.98
C THR A 38 3.23 -9.96 -5.75
N VAL A 39 2.78 -10.89 -4.90
CA VAL A 39 1.36 -11.03 -4.53
C VAL A 39 0.86 -9.76 -3.84
N ALA A 40 1.58 -9.25 -2.84
CA ALA A 40 1.19 -8.03 -2.14
C ALA A 40 1.12 -6.82 -3.07
N GLN A 41 2.04 -6.70 -4.04
CA GLN A 41 2.00 -5.64 -5.05
C GLN A 41 0.78 -5.78 -5.96
N ALA A 42 0.48 -6.99 -6.46
CA ALA A 42 -0.68 -7.24 -7.30
C ALA A 42 -2.00 -6.94 -6.55
N GLU A 43 -2.12 -7.39 -5.30
CA GLU A 43 -3.28 -7.11 -4.45
C GLU A 43 -3.42 -5.62 -4.14
N THR A 44 -2.30 -4.92 -3.90
CA THR A 44 -2.32 -3.47 -3.69
C THR A 44 -2.78 -2.74 -4.93
N LEU A 45 -2.29 -3.12 -6.11
CA LEU A 45 -2.71 -2.55 -7.38
C LEU A 45 -4.19 -2.83 -7.68
N ALA A 46 -4.67 -4.05 -7.40
CA ALA A 46 -6.08 -4.39 -7.53
C ALA A 46 -6.95 -3.57 -6.56
N MET A 47 -6.56 -3.48 -5.28
CA MET A 47 -7.26 -2.65 -4.29
C MET A 47 -7.28 -1.17 -4.69
N MET A 48 -6.18 -0.64 -5.23
CA MET A 48 -6.14 0.72 -5.74
C MET A 48 -7.03 0.89 -6.97
N GLY A 49 -6.99 -0.07 -7.89
CA GLY A 49 -7.90 -0.13 -9.04
C GLY A 49 -9.36 -0.03 -8.60
N ASP A 50 -9.80 -0.92 -7.71
CA ASP A 50 -11.16 -0.95 -7.19
C ASP A 50 -11.54 0.32 -6.43
N LYS A 51 -10.62 0.89 -5.64
CA LYS A 51 -10.87 2.12 -4.87
C LYS A 51 -10.95 3.37 -5.75
N PHE A 52 -10.32 3.35 -6.92
CA PHE A 52 -10.31 4.46 -7.86
C PHE A 52 -11.21 4.24 -9.07
N ASP A 53 -11.80 3.05 -9.21
CA ASP A 53 -12.80 2.78 -10.23
C ASP A 53 -14.07 3.59 -9.96
N GLY A 54 -14.58 4.25 -10.99
CA GLY A 54 -15.69 5.21 -10.88
C GLY A 54 -15.37 6.50 -10.08
N VAL A 55 -14.14 6.71 -9.61
CA VAL A 55 -13.76 7.96 -8.95
C VAL A 55 -13.45 9.03 -9.99
N ASP A 56 -14.28 10.07 -10.02
CA ASP A 56 -14.00 11.31 -10.75
C ASP A 56 -12.72 11.96 -10.20
N ARG A 57 -11.66 11.91 -11.00
CA ARG A 57 -10.32 12.38 -10.64
C ARG A 57 -10.29 13.88 -10.39
N ASP A 58 -11.06 14.66 -11.13
CA ASP A 58 -11.10 16.12 -10.98
C ASP A 58 -11.83 16.49 -9.70
N ARG A 59 -12.91 15.78 -9.38
CA ARG A 59 -13.62 15.95 -8.11
C ARG A 59 -12.77 15.51 -6.91
N LEU A 60 -12.03 14.40 -7.02
CA LEU A 60 -11.10 13.97 -5.98
C LEU A 60 -10.00 15.01 -5.76
N ARG A 61 -9.36 15.48 -6.84
CA ARG A 61 -8.34 16.53 -6.78
C ARG A 61 -8.87 17.80 -6.13
N ALA A 62 -10.05 18.27 -6.53
CA ALA A 62 -10.66 19.46 -5.93
C ALA A 62 -10.90 19.30 -4.43
N ARG A 63 -11.34 18.11 -3.98
CA ARG A 63 -11.50 17.80 -2.54
C ARG A 63 -10.17 17.81 -1.80
N VAL A 64 -9.12 17.20 -2.36
CA VAL A 64 -7.79 17.18 -1.74
C VAL A 64 -7.23 18.59 -1.65
N MET A 65 -7.30 19.40 -2.71
CA MET A 65 -6.81 20.77 -2.69
C MET A 65 -7.59 21.65 -1.71
N LYS A 66 -8.91 21.49 -1.63
CA LYS A 66 -9.74 22.17 -0.62
C LYS A 66 -9.40 21.75 0.81
N PHE A 67 -9.06 20.47 1.02
CA PHE A 67 -8.61 19.98 2.32
C PHE A 67 -7.26 20.59 2.69
N MET A 68 -6.27 20.52 1.80
CA MET A 68 -4.94 21.11 2.00
C MET A 68 -4.98 22.63 2.19
N SER A 69 -5.89 23.35 1.50
CA SER A 69 -6.04 24.79 1.72
C SER A 69 -6.64 25.13 3.09
N ALA A 70 -7.31 24.17 3.74
CA ALA A 70 -7.90 24.33 5.07
C ALA A 70 -6.98 23.82 6.19
N THR A 71 -5.84 23.20 5.88
CA THR A 71 -4.89 22.76 6.91
C THR A 71 -4.19 23.98 7.51
N GLN A 72 -4.21 24.06 8.83
CA GLN A 72 -3.48 25.06 9.59
C GLN A 72 -2.13 24.48 10.02
N SER A 73 -1.09 25.30 10.02
CA SER A 73 0.21 24.91 10.58
C SER A 73 0.08 24.72 12.09
N GLY A 74 0.60 23.61 12.60
CA GLY A 74 0.55 23.24 14.00
C GLY A 74 1.18 21.86 14.23
N PRO A 75 1.35 21.45 15.49
CA PRO A 75 1.74 20.09 15.81
C PRO A 75 0.70 19.10 15.28
N GLU A 76 1.14 17.88 15.00
CA GLU A 76 0.24 16.81 14.58
C GLU A 76 -0.81 16.56 15.67
N PRO A 77 -2.11 16.59 15.35
CA PRO A 77 -3.16 16.40 16.33
C PRO A 77 -3.10 14.98 16.92
N THR A 78 -3.33 14.88 18.22
CA THR A 78 -3.40 13.60 18.92
C THR A 78 -4.62 12.79 18.46
N PRO A 79 -4.60 11.45 18.61
CA PRO A 79 -5.74 10.60 18.23
C PRO A 79 -7.08 11.06 18.84
N VAL A 80 -7.06 11.53 20.09
CA VAL A 80 -8.25 12.03 20.81
C VAL A 80 -8.78 13.35 20.23
N GLU A 81 -7.90 14.20 19.68
CA GLU A 81 -8.28 15.44 19.00
C GLU A 81 -8.90 15.14 17.63
N ILE A 82 -8.36 14.14 16.92
CA ILE A 82 -8.92 13.65 15.66
C ILE A 82 -10.32 13.09 15.86
N GLU A 83 -10.52 12.21 16.85
CA GLU A 83 -11.83 11.63 17.17
C GLU A 83 -12.88 12.70 17.51
N ARG A 84 -12.50 13.71 18.30
CA ARG A 84 -13.38 14.85 18.62
C ARG A 84 -13.75 15.67 17.40
N ALA A 85 -12.81 15.94 16.50
CA ALA A 85 -13.06 16.71 15.27
C ALA A 85 -13.97 15.95 14.28
N ILE A 86 -13.89 14.62 14.25
CA ILE A 86 -14.77 13.75 13.46
C ILE A 86 -16.18 13.73 14.06
N ALA A 87 -16.29 13.58 15.40
CA ALA A 87 -17.57 13.56 16.09
C ALA A 87 -18.31 14.91 16.03
N GLY A 88 -17.60 16.04 16.14
CA GLY A 88 -18.18 17.38 16.09
C GLY A 88 -18.71 17.82 14.73
N LYS A 89 -18.35 17.15 13.63
CA LYS A 89 -18.89 17.43 12.28
C LYS A 89 -20.26 16.81 12.02
N SER A 90 -20.74 15.92 12.87
CA SER A 90 -22.04 15.27 12.73
C SER A 90 -23.24 16.12 13.20
N ASP A 91 -22.99 17.27 13.84
CA ASP A 91 -24.04 18.13 14.44
C ASP A 91 -24.34 19.42 13.65
N VAL A 92 -23.64 19.68 12.52
CA VAL A 92 -23.85 20.87 11.69
C VAL A 92 -24.44 20.46 10.33
N GLY A 93 -25.65 19.93 10.37
CA GLY A 93 -26.44 19.52 9.20
C GLY A 93 -27.94 19.73 9.38
N GLY A 94 -28.34 20.66 10.26
CA GLY A 94 -29.75 20.94 10.55
C GLY A 94 -29.98 22.41 10.85
N ARG A 95 -30.09 23.23 9.80
CA ARG A 95 -31.04 24.36 9.65
C ARG A 95 -30.81 25.05 8.31
#